data_AF-A0A917YZK4-F1
#
_entry.id   AF-A0A917YZK4-F1
#
_cell.length_a   1.000
_cell.length_b   1.000
_cell.length_c   1.000
_cell.angle_alpha   90.00
_cell.angle_beta   90.00
_cell.angle_gamma   90.00
#
_symmetry.space_group_name_H-M   'P 1'
#
loop_
_entity.id
_entity.type
_entity.pdbx_description
1 polymer ?
#
loop_
_entity_poly.entity_id
_entity_poly.type
_entity_poly.pdbx_seq_one_letter_code
_entity_poly.pdbx_strand_id
1 'polypeptide(L)'
;MVAGDDERRPVPSPRVADLGPGGDPLWDPDRLASDVLAALPLSWEQAADWAVDRRTRPREEILAMRTCKNLLAPMRLIADQLAAGPVRARIESWLDLWPQLP
;
A
#
# COMPACT_ATOMS: atom_id res chain seq x y z
N MET A 1 -6.20 1.90 57.36
CA MET A 1 -5.15 2.52 56.53
C MET A 1 -4.96 1.59 55.34
N VAL A 2 -5.50 1.98 54.18
CA VAL A 2 -5.67 1.12 53.00
C VAL A 2 -4.35 1.10 52.23
N ALA A 3 -3.72 -0.06 52.11
CA ALA A 3 -2.63 -0.29 51.18
C ALA A 3 -3.25 -0.53 49.80
N GLY A 4 -2.98 0.38 48.86
CA GLY A 4 -3.37 0.25 47.47
C GLY A 4 -2.56 -0.84 46.79
N ASP A 5 -3.24 -1.78 46.19
CA ASP A 5 -2.69 -2.66 45.17
C ASP A 5 -3.30 -2.19 43.84
N ASP A 6 -2.55 -1.33 43.14
CA ASP A 6 -2.80 -0.91 41.77
C ASP A 6 -2.52 -2.13 40.88
N GLU A 7 -3.54 -2.98 40.75
CA GLU A 7 -3.53 -4.13 39.85
C GLU A 7 -3.44 -3.62 38.41
N ARG A 8 -2.22 -3.33 37.96
CA ARG A 8 -1.93 -3.07 36.55
C ARG A 8 -2.18 -4.36 35.78
N ARG A 9 -3.42 -4.55 35.35
CA ARG A 9 -3.77 -5.59 34.37
C ARG A 9 -2.87 -5.39 33.15
N PRO A 10 -2.08 -6.40 32.74
CA PRO A 10 -1.35 -6.29 31.48
C PRO A 10 -2.38 -6.19 30.36
N VAL A 11 -2.38 -5.06 29.66
CA VAL A 11 -3.08 -4.91 28.38
C VAL A 11 -2.43 -5.91 27.42
N PRO A 12 -3.15 -6.93 26.92
CA PRO A 12 -2.57 -7.88 25.99
C PRO A 12 -2.16 -7.10 24.73
N SER A 13 -0.87 -7.17 24.37
CA SER A 13 -0.41 -6.66 23.09
C SER A 13 -1.12 -7.45 21.99
N PRO A 14 -1.78 -6.78 21.02
CA PRO A 14 -2.46 -7.49 19.93
C PRO A 14 -1.43 -8.32 19.18
N ARG A 15 -1.78 -9.57 18.88
CA ARG A 15 -0.94 -10.45 18.06
C ARG A 15 -1.04 -9.96 16.62
N VAL A 16 -0.01 -10.16 15.79
CA VAL A 16 -0.04 -9.79 14.36
C VAL A 16 -1.27 -10.36 13.60
N ALA A 17 -1.84 -11.46 14.11
CA ALA A 17 -3.08 -12.05 13.58
C ALA A 17 -4.34 -11.19 13.79
N ASP A 18 -4.35 -10.29 14.78
CA ASP A 18 -5.44 -9.34 15.05
C ASP A 18 -5.33 -8.05 14.22
N LEU A 19 -4.23 -7.85 13.49
CA LEU A 19 -3.99 -6.69 12.62
C LEU A 19 -4.39 -6.94 11.16
N GLY A 20 -5.21 -7.97 10.93
CA GLY A 20 -5.77 -8.29 9.62
C GLY A 20 -7.15 -7.64 9.39
N PRO A 21 -7.59 -7.53 8.13
CA PRO A 21 -8.83 -6.84 7.73
C PRO A 21 -10.13 -7.45 8.27
N GLY A 22 -10.06 -8.54 9.04
CA GLY A 22 -11.22 -9.28 9.54
C GLY A 22 -11.87 -8.72 10.81
N GLY A 23 -11.37 -7.63 11.40
CA GLY A 23 -11.94 -7.12 12.65
C GLY A 23 -11.48 -5.72 13.11
N ASP A 24 -10.61 -5.03 12.37
CA ASP A 24 -10.17 -3.68 12.74
C ASP A 24 -11.16 -2.62 12.22
N PRO A 25 -11.89 -1.89 13.10
CA PRO A 25 -12.80 -0.83 12.68
C PRO A 25 -12.09 0.37 12.03
N LEU A 26 -10.75 0.45 12.11
CA LEU A 26 -9.93 1.46 11.45
C LEU A 26 -9.44 1.01 10.06
N TRP A 27 -9.72 -0.24 9.65
CA TRP A 27 -9.37 -0.73 8.32
C TRP A 27 -10.23 -0.07 7.25
N ASP A 28 -9.59 0.73 6.39
CA ASP A 28 -10.21 1.39 5.25
C ASP A 28 -9.33 1.17 4.00
N PRO A 29 -9.71 0.22 3.11
CA PRO A 29 -8.92 -0.12 1.94
C PRO A 29 -8.90 1.01 0.90
N ASP A 30 -9.95 1.82 0.78
CA ASP A 30 -10.04 2.94 -0.15
C ASP A 30 -9.13 4.10 0.29
N ARG A 31 -9.07 4.37 1.60
CA ARG A 31 -8.11 5.32 2.17
C ARG A 31 -6.67 4.87 1.96
N LEU A 32 -6.37 3.61 2.25
CA LEU A 32 -5.03 3.06 2.03
C LEU A 32 -4.63 3.14 0.55
N ALA A 33 -5.52 2.81 -0.37
CA ALA A 33 -5.27 2.93 -1.81
C ALA A 33 -5.02 4.39 -2.23
N SER A 34 -5.77 5.33 -1.70
CA SER A 34 -5.56 6.76 -1.94
C SER A 34 -4.21 7.24 -1.42
N ASP A 35 -3.82 6.81 -0.22
CA ASP A 35 -2.53 7.14 0.39
C ASP A 35 -1.36 6.55 -0.42
N VAL A 36 -1.51 5.31 -0.91
CA VAL A 36 -0.52 4.68 -1.81
C VAL A 36 -0.38 5.48 -3.10
N LEU A 37 -1.49 5.83 -3.77
CA LEU A 37 -1.46 6.61 -5.01
C LEU A 37 -0.80 7.98 -4.80
N ALA A 38 -1.03 8.64 -3.66
CA ALA A 38 -0.41 9.91 -3.32
C ALA A 38 1.10 9.79 -3.02
N ALA A 39 1.55 8.62 -2.55
CA ALA A 39 2.95 8.36 -2.23
C ALA A 39 3.80 7.92 -3.43
N LEU A 40 3.18 7.64 -4.59
CA LEU A 40 3.93 7.21 -5.77
C LEU A 40 4.87 8.33 -6.26
N PRO A 41 6.17 8.04 -6.45
CA PRO A 41 7.13 9.05 -6.90
C PRO A 41 6.98 9.41 -8.39
N LEU A 42 6.17 8.66 -9.14
CA LEU A 42 5.94 8.85 -10.58
C LEU A 42 4.45 8.93 -10.86
N SER A 43 4.10 9.71 -11.88
CA SER A 43 2.80 9.58 -12.54
C SER A 43 2.72 8.26 -13.31
N TRP A 44 1.50 7.81 -13.60
CA TRP A 44 1.27 6.61 -14.39
C TRP A 44 1.88 6.73 -15.79
N GLU A 45 1.72 7.90 -16.43
CA GLU A 45 2.22 8.18 -17.78
C GLU A 45 3.76 8.10 -17.84
N GLN A 46 4.46 8.68 -16.85
CA GLN A 46 5.92 8.58 -16.76
C GLN A 46 6.37 7.14 -16.51
N ALA A 47 5.72 6.42 -15.60
CA ALA A 47 6.07 5.04 -15.32
C ALA A 47 5.84 4.14 -16.55
N ALA A 48 4.78 4.39 -17.34
CA ALA A 48 4.50 3.68 -18.57
C ALA A 48 5.56 3.95 -19.65
N ASP A 49 5.92 5.21 -19.89
CA ASP A 49 6.98 5.60 -20.83
C ASP A 49 8.33 4.97 -20.44
N TRP A 50 8.68 5.00 -19.16
CA TRP A 50 9.96 4.49 -18.69
C TRP A 50 10.04 2.97 -18.69
N ALA A 51 8.92 2.28 -18.52
CA ALA A 51 8.85 0.82 -18.56
C ALA A 51 9.22 0.25 -19.94
N VAL A 52 8.92 0.97 -21.03
CA VAL A 52 9.24 0.57 -22.42
C VAL A 52 10.75 0.43 -22.60
N ASP A 53 11.53 1.42 -22.17
CA ASP A 53 12.98 1.49 -22.38
C ASP A 53 13.80 1.27 -21.10
N ARG A 54 13.28 0.50 -20.14
CA ARG A 54 13.87 0.38 -18.79
C ARG A 54 15.35 -0.01 -18.73
N ARG A 55 15.89 -0.67 -19.77
CA ARG A 55 17.31 -1.09 -19.82
C ARG A 55 18.28 0.06 -20.08
N THR A 56 17.83 1.15 -20.69
CA THR A 56 18.65 2.32 -21.02
C THR A 56 18.47 3.46 -20.03
N ARG A 57 17.53 3.31 -19.09
CA ARG A 57 17.20 4.32 -18.08
C ARG A 57 18.33 4.45 -17.05
N PRO A 58 18.63 5.68 -16.58
CA PRO A 58 19.58 5.90 -15.50
C PRO A 58 19.12 5.23 -14.20
N ARG A 59 20.08 4.98 -13.32
CA ARG A 59 19.85 4.27 -12.05
C ARG A 59 18.75 4.88 -11.19
N GLU A 60 18.68 6.21 -11.12
CA GLU A 60 17.70 6.92 -10.29
C GLU A 60 16.26 6.69 -10.78
N GLU A 61 16.05 6.69 -12.10
CA GLU A 61 14.75 6.38 -12.71
C GLU A 61 14.34 4.92 -12.48
N ILE A 62 15.30 3.98 -12.55
CA ILE A 62 15.06 2.58 -12.19
C ILE A 62 14.64 2.44 -10.73
N LEU A 63 15.28 3.18 -9.81
CA LEU A 63 14.90 3.17 -8.41
C LEU A 63 13.49 3.74 -8.19
N ALA A 64 13.13 4.82 -8.88
CA ALA A 64 11.78 5.39 -8.79
C ALA A 64 10.71 4.38 -9.27
N MET A 65 10.95 3.67 -10.37
CA MET A 65 10.05 2.62 -10.84
C MET A 65 9.95 1.43 -9.86
N ARG A 66 11.07 1.03 -9.24
CA ARG A 66 11.06 -0.01 -8.19
C ARG A 66 10.27 0.44 -6.96
N THR A 67 10.40 1.70 -6.56
CA THR A 67 9.60 2.27 -5.47
C THR A 67 8.12 2.20 -5.79
N CYS A 68 7.70 2.59 -7.00
CA CYS A 68 6.30 2.44 -7.44
C CYS A 68 5.84 0.99 -7.31
N LYS A 69 6.62 0.03 -7.85
CA LYS A 69 6.29 -1.39 -7.81
C LYS A 69 6.14 -1.93 -6.38
N ASN A 70 7.02 -1.50 -5.48
CA ASN A 70 6.98 -1.92 -4.08
C ASN A 70 5.76 -1.36 -3.34
N LEU A 71 5.43 -0.08 -3.55
CA LEU A 71 4.25 0.55 -2.94
C LEU A 71 2.93 -0.06 -3.45
N LEU A 72 2.91 -0.50 -4.71
CA LEU A 72 1.74 -1.15 -5.33
C LEU A 72 1.62 -2.65 -4.99
N ALA A 73 2.67 -3.30 -4.50
CA ALA A 73 2.64 -4.72 -4.15
C ALA A 73 1.49 -5.10 -3.19
N PRO A 74 1.24 -4.39 -2.08
CA PRO A 74 0.09 -4.68 -1.21
C PRO A 74 -1.26 -4.46 -1.88
N MET A 75 -1.36 -3.57 -2.88
CA MET A 75 -2.62 -3.30 -3.59
C MET A 75 -3.15 -4.53 -4.33
N ARG A 76 -2.25 -5.43 -4.77
CA ARG A 76 -2.64 -6.70 -5.39
C ARG A 76 -3.48 -7.59 -4.48
N LEU A 77 -3.31 -7.48 -3.17
CA LEU A 77 -4.00 -8.31 -2.17
C LEU A 77 -5.35 -7.72 -1.76
N ILE A 78 -5.53 -6.40 -1.95
CA ILE A 78 -6.70 -5.67 -1.47
C ILE A 78 -7.55 -5.05 -2.59
N ALA A 79 -7.14 -5.19 -3.86
CA ALA A 79 -7.85 -4.60 -5.00
C ALA A 79 -9.34 -5.02 -5.05
N ASP A 80 -9.64 -6.28 -4.71
CA ASP A 80 -11.02 -6.80 -4.66
C ASP A 80 -11.85 -6.20 -3.51
N GLN A 81 -11.21 -5.58 -2.52
CA GLN A 81 -11.86 -4.92 -1.37
C GLN A 81 -12.16 -3.43 -1.64
N LEU A 82 -11.65 -2.86 -2.75
CA LEU A 82 -11.86 -1.46 -3.07
C LEU A 82 -13.27 -1.21 -3.59
N ALA A 83 -13.88 -0.12 -3.13
CA ALA A 83 -15.15 0.34 -3.65
C ALA A 83 -15.06 0.68 -5.16
N ALA A 84 -16.14 0.46 -5.89
CA ALA A 84 -16.21 0.88 -7.28
C ALA A 84 -16.06 2.41 -7.37
N GLY A 85 -15.08 2.90 -8.15
CA GLY A 85 -14.81 4.32 -8.23
C GLY A 85 -13.47 4.68 -8.88
N PRO A 86 -13.13 5.97 -8.92
CA PRO A 86 -11.93 6.47 -9.59
C PRO A 86 -10.62 5.98 -8.93
N VAL A 87 -10.61 5.78 -7.61
CA VAL A 87 -9.44 5.24 -6.89
C VAL A 87 -9.15 3.81 -7.34
N ARG A 88 -10.17 2.94 -7.34
CA ARG A 88 -10.06 1.57 -7.84
C ARG A 88 -9.60 1.50 -9.29
N ALA A 89 -10.19 2.29 -10.18
CA ALA A 89 -9.80 2.31 -11.60
C ALA A 89 -8.32 2.72 -11.79
N ARG A 90 -7.83 3.66 -10.98
CA ARG A 90 -6.41 4.06 -10.98
C ARG A 90 -5.50 2.94 -10.47
N ILE A 91 -5.88 2.28 -9.36
CA ILE A 91 -5.15 1.13 -8.84
C ILE A 91 -5.07 0.02 -9.89
N GLU A 92 -6.19 -0.34 -10.52
CA GLU A 92 -6.24 -1.35 -11.58
C GLU A 92 -5.30 -0.99 -12.74
N SER A 93 -5.33 0.26 -13.22
CA SER A 93 -4.41 0.75 -14.26
C SER A 93 -2.94 0.64 -13.88
N TRP A 94 -2.61 0.90 -12.60
CA TRP A 94 -1.26 0.72 -12.08
C TRP A 94 -0.88 -0.76 -11.93
N LEU A 95 -1.82 -1.63 -11.57
CA LEU A 95 -1.61 -3.07 -11.44
C LEU A 95 -1.40 -3.74 -12.81
N ASP A 96 -2.01 -3.23 -13.87
CA ASP A 96 -1.77 -3.65 -15.25
C ASP A 96 -0.36 -3.27 -15.74
N LEU A 97 0.16 -2.12 -15.29
CA LEU A 97 1.53 -1.67 -15.58
C LEU A 97 2.58 -2.39 -14.71
N TRP A 98 2.21 -2.78 -13.48
CA TRP A 98 3.08 -3.39 -12.48
C TRP A 98 4.03 -4.51 -12.96
N PRO A 99 3.61 -5.48 -13.81
CA PRO A 99 4.51 -6.53 -14.30
C PRO A 99 5.61 -6.00 -15.23
N GLN A 100 5.44 -4.82 -15.80
CA GLN A 100 6.41 -4.19 -16.71
C GLN A 100 7.47 -3.39 -15.95
N LEU A 101 7.17 -2.99 -14.71
CA LEU A 101 8.11 -2.32 -13.83
C LEU A 101 9.29 -3.27 -13.44
N PRO A 102 10.50 -2.73 -13.22
CA PRO A 102 11.73 -3.49 -12.93
C PRO A 102 11.83 -4.11 -11.52
#